data_AF-A0A847DN58-F1
#
_entry.id   AF-A0A847DN58-F1
#
_cell.length_a   1.000
_cell.length_b   1.000
_cell.length_c   1.000
_cell.angle_alpha   90.00
_cell.angle_beta   90.00
_cell.angle_gamma   90.00
#
_symmetry.space_group_name_H-M   'P 1'
#
loop_
_entity.id
_entity.type
_entity.pdbx_description
1 polymer ?
#
loop_
_entity_poly.entity_id
_entity_poly.type
_entity_poly.pdbx_seq_one_letter_code
_entity_poly.pdbx_strand_id
1 'polypeptide(L)'
;MFKKSLSVAALALCAVAFTSNASAAVYASELKAGTGSDTAAPVSFVLNTDATNVKLIIKDSSDTVVRTMDLGAKAKGVQSATWDLKKDDNTKAAAGQYKWEIEANGDTIDAARMISDDASELMQFYSPRGGVVVDNSFESPYFGRVYVSETMGGQSSAGGATRFLTAGIYVLDAALTDCTGQGATAYEGGVAWTKSADPFRMCVDEEGTVYITSWADSNSGIWTMDPANPSGNFESLLADGMTMSATGVWTNGASEEVIGSTSSIYVEGTGENRVIYAGNEDLSCDGQVTDTYGAYLGILKWNIGTGKIGTKPDVVFQNASVLGNGNGTFGPDGQGAGGWWFSQYRSADTAGLPCFMHVVGTDNTTIDYNSGSADPNILNGGGNDRGSFAVTKDGKRIATLNTINSNYIVCDVDYSAGAPVVTSFAETPAAGSGRANCAFDAAGNLYTTSANDERLRVFEMPTTENKFTTPAPSSQQLTVSAAGVENWEVM
;
A
#
# COMPACT_ATOMS: atom_id res chain seq x y z
N MET A 1 38.78 67.59 -2.06
CA MET A 1 38.84 66.13 -1.82
C MET A 1 37.77 65.46 -2.67
N PHE A 2 38.19 64.66 -3.64
CA PHE A 2 37.32 63.95 -4.57
C PHE A 2 36.44 62.93 -3.84
N LYS A 3 35.13 62.95 -4.08
CA LYS A 3 34.27 61.77 -3.91
C LYS A 3 33.52 61.52 -5.20
N LYS A 4 33.95 60.45 -5.89
CA LYS A 4 33.32 59.87 -7.07
C LYS A 4 31.90 59.41 -6.71
N SER A 5 30.92 59.85 -7.49
CA SER A 5 29.59 59.27 -7.56
C SER A 5 29.65 57.97 -8.36
N LEU A 6 29.46 56.83 -7.69
CA LEU A 6 29.13 55.56 -8.35
C LEU A 6 27.61 55.46 -8.46
N SER A 7 27.09 55.53 -9.69
CA SER A 7 25.72 55.14 -10.01
C SER A 7 25.66 53.61 -10.08
N VAL A 8 24.96 52.97 -9.15
CA VAL A 8 24.61 51.56 -9.24
C VAL A 8 23.28 51.46 -9.99
N ALA A 9 23.33 50.90 -11.20
CA ALA A 9 22.13 50.49 -11.93
C ALA A 9 21.53 49.27 -11.23
N ALA A 10 20.26 49.37 -10.80
CA ALA A 10 19.51 48.23 -10.29
C ALA A 10 19.14 47.32 -11.47
N LEU A 11 19.76 46.14 -11.53
CA LEU A 11 19.31 45.05 -12.38
C LEU A 11 18.07 44.44 -11.70
N ALA A 12 16.89 44.69 -12.25
CA ALA A 12 15.68 43.99 -11.84
C ALA A 12 15.79 42.54 -12.32
N LEU A 13 16.12 41.63 -11.40
CA LEU A 13 16.03 40.20 -11.65
C LEU A 13 14.55 39.82 -11.59
N CYS A 14 13.91 39.67 -12.75
CA CYS A 14 12.62 39.00 -12.83
C CYS A 14 12.84 37.54 -12.39
N ALA A 15 12.56 37.23 -11.13
CA ALA A 15 12.39 35.86 -10.68
C ALA A 15 11.12 35.34 -11.37
N VAL A 16 11.32 34.56 -12.44
CA VAL A 16 10.26 33.68 -12.96
C VAL A 16 10.06 32.65 -11.87
N ALA A 17 9.02 32.83 -11.05
CA ALA A 17 8.55 31.77 -10.17
C ALA A 17 8.04 30.64 -11.06
N PHE A 18 8.86 29.63 -11.29
CA PHE A 18 8.37 28.34 -11.75
C PHE A 18 7.54 27.79 -10.59
N THR A 19 6.23 27.94 -10.65
CA THR A 19 5.35 27.10 -9.84
C THR A 19 5.50 25.69 -10.41
N SER A 20 6.33 24.85 -9.79
CA SER A 20 6.29 23.41 -10.06
C SER A 20 4.88 22.96 -9.68
N ASN A 21 4.08 22.58 -10.69
CA ASN A 21 2.82 21.93 -10.43
C ASN A 21 3.13 20.59 -9.76
N ALA A 22 2.41 20.22 -8.70
CA ALA A 22 2.58 18.91 -8.07
C ALA A 22 2.30 17.82 -9.12
N SER A 23 3.17 16.82 -9.19
CA SER A 23 3.10 15.67 -10.10
C SER A 23 3.66 14.45 -9.38
N ALA A 24 2.83 13.42 -9.23
CA ALA A 24 3.17 12.21 -8.49
C ALA A 24 4.54 11.63 -8.86
N ALA A 25 5.15 10.88 -7.94
CA ALA A 25 6.17 9.92 -8.32
C ALA A 25 5.55 8.94 -9.33
N VAL A 26 6.03 8.98 -10.57
CA VAL A 26 5.35 8.38 -11.71
C VAL A 26 5.53 6.87 -11.71
N TYR A 27 4.49 6.13 -12.06
CA TYR A 27 4.59 4.72 -12.41
C TYR A 27 3.45 4.32 -13.34
N ALA A 28 3.61 3.16 -13.97
CA ALA A 28 2.56 2.50 -14.73
C ALA A 28 1.98 1.36 -13.91
N SER A 29 0.69 1.08 -14.07
CA SER A 29 -0.04 0.08 -13.28
C SER A 29 -0.98 -0.73 -14.17
N GLU A 30 -1.55 -1.82 -13.63
CA GLU A 30 -2.51 -2.69 -14.35
C GLU A 30 -2.04 -3.08 -15.77
N LEU A 31 -0.76 -3.45 -15.90
CA LEU A 31 -0.17 -3.86 -17.18
C LEU A 31 -0.87 -5.11 -17.72
N LYS A 32 -1.42 -5.02 -18.92
CA LYS A 32 -2.22 -6.08 -19.53
C LYS A 32 -1.86 -6.31 -20.99
N ALA A 33 -1.63 -7.56 -21.34
CA ALA A 33 -1.53 -8.00 -22.72
C ALA A 33 -2.93 -8.14 -23.32
N GLY A 34 -3.13 -7.59 -24.52
CA GLY A 34 -4.33 -7.82 -25.31
C GLY A 34 -4.21 -9.08 -26.17
N THR A 35 -5.28 -9.42 -26.88
CA THR A 35 -5.27 -10.53 -27.85
C THR A 35 -4.35 -10.19 -29.02
N GLY A 36 -3.22 -10.89 -29.10
CA GLY A 36 -2.26 -10.74 -30.20
C GLY A 36 -2.72 -11.38 -31.51
N SER A 37 -1.99 -11.07 -32.58
CA SER A 37 -2.09 -11.68 -33.90
C SER A 37 -0.68 -12.02 -34.42
N ASP A 38 -0.57 -12.64 -35.59
CA ASP A 38 0.71 -12.93 -36.22
C ASP A 38 1.52 -11.67 -36.61
N THR A 39 0.93 -10.48 -36.50
CA THR A 39 1.56 -9.20 -36.88
C THR A 39 1.57 -8.14 -35.77
N ALA A 40 0.86 -8.37 -34.66
CA ALA A 40 0.72 -7.35 -33.61
C ALA A 40 0.49 -7.97 -32.23
N ALA A 41 1.12 -7.41 -31.21
CA ALA A 41 0.85 -7.68 -29.80
C ALA A 41 0.44 -6.38 -29.09
N PRO A 42 -0.87 -6.13 -28.89
CA PRO A 42 -1.34 -4.96 -28.17
C PRO A 42 -1.13 -5.09 -26.66
N VAL A 43 -0.88 -3.98 -25.99
CA VAL A 43 -0.77 -3.86 -24.53
C VAL A 43 -1.54 -2.63 -24.04
N SER A 44 -1.98 -2.67 -22.78
CA SER A 44 -2.54 -1.53 -22.06
C SER A 44 -1.96 -1.41 -20.66
N PHE A 45 -1.98 -0.20 -20.10
CA PHE A 45 -1.53 0.13 -18.75
C PHE A 45 -2.20 1.42 -18.27
N VAL A 46 -2.14 1.73 -16.98
CA VAL A 46 -2.64 2.97 -16.39
C VAL A 46 -1.47 3.79 -15.86
N LEU A 47 -1.41 5.08 -16.15
CA LEU A 47 -0.45 6.00 -15.53
C LEU A 47 -1.10 6.75 -14.37
N ASN A 48 -0.40 6.84 -13.24
CA ASN A 48 -0.88 7.55 -12.06
C ASN A 48 -0.84 9.09 -12.18
N THR A 49 0.05 9.61 -13.03
CA THR A 49 0.22 11.02 -13.37
C THR A 49 0.64 11.19 -14.83
N ASP A 50 0.70 12.43 -15.30
CA ASP A 50 1.28 12.75 -16.61
C ASP A 50 2.76 12.36 -16.62
N ALA A 51 3.19 11.61 -17.64
CA ALA A 51 4.56 11.18 -17.85
C ALA A 51 5.23 12.02 -18.95
N THR A 52 6.43 12.53 -18.68
CA THR A 52 7.26 13.24 -19.66
C THR A 52 7.79 12.31 -20.74
N ASN A 53 7.98 11.03 -20.41
CA ASN A 53 8.29 10.00 -21.38
C ASN A 53 7.88 8.60 -20.90
N VAL A 54 7.40 7.77 -21.82
CA VAL A 54 7.08 6.36 -21.56
C VAL A 54 7.76 5.46 -22.58
N LYS A 55 8.35 4.34 -22.12
CA LYS A 55 8.89 3.31 -23.00
C LYS A 55 8.23 1.96 -22.74
N LEU A 56 7.92 1.25 -23.82
CA LEU A 56 7.60 -0.17 -23.79
C LEU A 56 8.87 -0.97 -24.10
N ILE A 57 9.32 -1.77 -23.14
CA ILE A 57 10.53 -2.59 -23.24
C ILE A 57 10.11 -4.05 -23.30
N ILE A 58 10.64 -4.80 -24.26
CA ILE A 58 10.27 -6.20 -24.51
C ILE A 58 11.51 -7.06 -24.36
N LYS A 59 11.38 -8.13 -23.60
CA LYS A 59 12.45 -9.07 -23.26
C LYS A 59 12.08 -10.48 -23.71
N ASP A 60 13.07 -11.24 -24.17
CA ASP A 60 12.90 -12.67 -24.43
C ASP A 60 12.92 -13.48 -23.12
N SER A 61 12.82 -14.81 -23.24
CA SER A 61 12.84 -15.73 -22.10
C SER A 61 14.15 -15.74 -21.31
N SER A 62 15.24 -15.18 -21.85
CA SER A 62 16.54 -15.03 -21.20
C SER A 62 16.71 -13.66 -20.52
N ASP A 63 15.64 -12.87 -20.44
CA ASP A 63 15.63 -11.48 -19.96
C ASP A 63 16.46 -10.50 -20.82
N THR A 64 16.81 -10.90 -22.04
CA THR A 64 17.49 -10.02 -23.01
C THR A 64 16.47 -9.08 -23.64
N VAL A 65 16.74 -7.78 -23.61
CA VAL A 65 15.92 -6.77 -24.31
C VAL A 65 16.03 -7.00 -25.82
N VAL A 66 14.89 -7.25 -26.46
CA VAL A 66 14.79 -7.48 -27.91
C VAL A 66 14.19 -6.30 -28.66
N ARG A 67 13.41 -5.46 -27.97
CA ARG A 67 12.78 -4.27 -28.54
C ARG A 67 12.59 -3.21 -27.45
N THR A 68 12.93 -1.97 -27.76
CA THR A 68 12.52 -0.80 -26.98
C THR A 68 11.71 0.15 -27.86
N MET A 69 10.49 0.46 -27.44
CA MET A 69 9.60 1.39 -28.13
C MET A 69 9.45 2.65 -27.30
N ASP A 70 9.90 3.78 -27.84
CA ASP A 70 9.63 5.09 -27.27
C ASP A 70 8.18 5.51 -27.61
N LEU A 71 7.36 5.70 -26.59
CA LEU A 71 5.96 6.10 -26.72
C LEU A 71 5.77 7.62 -26.53
N GLY A 72 6.82 8.34 -26.18
CA GLY A 72 6.81 9.77 -25.87
C GLY A 72 6.06 10.10 -24.58
N ALA A 73 5.75 11.38 -24.43
CA ALA A 73 4.93 11.88 -23.32
C ALA A 73 3.50 11.31 -23.39
N LYS A 74 2.94 10.97 -22.22
CA LYS A 74 1.59 10.40 -22.08
C LYS A 74 0.88 11.06 -20.90
N ALA A 75 -0.42 11.26 -21.05
CA ALA A 75 -1.25 11.79 -19.97
C ALA A 75 -1.52 10.72 -18.90
N LYS A 76 -1.90 11.17 -17.71
CA LYS A 76 -2.48 10.35 -16.64
C LYS A 76 -3.66 9.50 -17.17
N GLY A 77 -3.83 8.31 -16.61
CA GLY A 77 -4.94 7.41 -16.92
C GLY A 77 -4.55 6.29 -17.90
N VAL A 78 -5.57 5.68 -18.52
CA VAL A 78 -5.42 4.50 -19.39
C VAL A 78 -4.63 4.85 -20.66
N GLN A 79 -3.61 4.04 -20.94
CA GLN A 79 -2.76 4.12 -22.13
C GLN A 79 -2.74 2.77 -22.86
N SER A 80 -2.37 2.80 -24.14
CA SER A 80 -2.17 1.61 -24.96
C SER A 80 -1.02 1.77 -25.96
N ALA A 81 -0.43 0.64 -26.32
CA ALA A 81 0.61 0.53 -27.34
C ALA A 81 0.50 -0.83 -28.05
N THR A 82 1.16 -0.97 -29.21
CA THR A 82 1.15 -2.22 -29.97
C THR A 82 2.54 -2.53 -30.49
N TRP A 83 3.10 -3.66 -30.08
CA TRP A 83 4.34 -4.18 -30.64
C TRP A 83 4.08 -4.85 -32.00
N ASP A 84 4.88 -4.52 -33.00
CA ASP A 84 4.82 -5.07 -34.37
C ASP A 84 5.52 -6.45 -34.51
N LEU A 85 5.88 -7.06 -33.38
CA LEU A 85 6.60 -8.33 -33.29
C LEU A 85 7.99 -8.31 -33.94
N LYS A 86 8.60 -7.13 -34.08
CA LYS A 86 9.97 -6.97 -34.58
C LYS A 86 10.93 -6.58 -33.47
N LYS A 87 12.16 -7.03 -33.59
CA LYS A 87 13.27 -6.59 -32.75
C LYS A 87 13.73 -5.19 -33.14
N ASP A 88 14.66 -4.60 -32.38
CA ASP A 88 15.26 -3.29 -32.70
C ASP A 88 16.01 -3.28 -34.04
N ASP A 89 16.53 -4.43 -34.48
CA ASP A 89 17.17 -4.61 -35.79
C ASP A 89 16.17 -4.77 -36.96
N ASN A 90 14.87 -4.55 -36.71
CA ASN A 90 13.75 -4.74 -37.63
C ASN A 90 13.49 -6.18 -38.12
N THR A 91 14.23 -7.17 -37.64
CA THR A 91 13.93 -8.58 -37.93
C THR A 91 12.77 -9.08 -37.08
N LYS A 92 12.02 -10.06 -37.61
CA LYS A 92 10.88 -10.67 -36.90
C LYS A 92 11.38 -11.38 -35.63
N ALA A 93 10.69 -11.17 -34.52
CA ALA A 93 10.90 -11.91 -33.29
C ALA A 93 10.59 -13.40 -33.51
N ALA A 94 11.38 -14.28 -32.90
CA ALA A 94 11.14 -15.72 -32.99
C ALA A 94 9.82 -16.09 -32.29
N ALA A 95 9.20 -17.20 -32.72
CA ALA A 95 8.02 -17.72 -32.03
C ALA A 95 8.35 -18.06 -30.57
N GLY A 96 7.46 -17.69 -29.66
CA GLY A 96 7.66 -17.89 -28.23
C GLY A 96 6.99 -16.82 -27.36
N GLN A 97 7.25 -16.90 -26.06
CA GLN A 97 6.76 -15.96 -25.06
C GLN A 97 7.78 -14.86 -24.80
N TYR A 98 7.29 -13.64 -24.63
CA TYR A 98 8.08 -12.45 -24.33
C TYR A 98 7.55 -11.78 -23.08
N LYS A 99 8.48 -11.38 -22.21
CA LYS A 99 8.20 -10.50 -21.08
C LYS A 99 8.20 -9.06 -21.58
N TRP A 100 7.50 -8.19 -20.87
CA TRP A 100 7.52 -6.76 -21.19
C TRP A 100 7.36 -5.92 -19.93
N GLU A 101 7.78 -4.68 -20.01
CA GLU A 101 7.73 -3.71 -18.93
C GLU A 101 7.48 -2.31 -19.48
N ILE A 102 6.93 -1.44 -18.62
CA ILE A 102 6.75 -0.02 -18.91
C ILE A 102 7.70 0.78 -18.03
N GLU A 103 8.59 1.54 -18.65
CA GLU A 103 9.40 2.56 -17.99
C GLU A 103 8.69 3.91 -18.16
N ALA A 104 8.27 4.54 -17.06
CA ALA A 104 7.69 5.87 -17.05
C ALA A 104 8.66 6.87 -16.41
N ASN A 105 8.74 8.07 -16.98
CA ASN A 105 9.56 9.18 -16.51
C ASN A 105 8.65 10.39 -16.27
N GLY A 106 8.86 11.07 -15.15
CA GLY A 106 8.14 12.27 -14.72
C GLY A 106 9.09 13.41 -14.42
N ASP A 107 8.54 14.51 -13.94
CA ASP A 107 9.34 15.66 -13.49
C ASP A 107 9.94 15.41 -12.11
N THR A 108 11.07 16.05 -11.82
CA THR A 108 11.68 16.09 -10.48
C THR A 108 10.68 16.63 -9.44
N ILE A 109 10.67 16.01 -8.25
CA ILE A 109 9.86 16.41 -7.11
C ILE A 109 10.81 16.94 -6.03
N ASP A 110 10.67 18.20 -5.67
CA ASP A 110 11.56 18.91 -4.75
C ASP A 110 11.03 18.99 -3.31
N ALA A 111 9.73 18.75 -3.10
CA ALA A 111 9.08 18.81 -1.80
C ALA A 111 7.87 17.86 -1.78
N ALA A 112 7.47 17.43 -0.58
CA ALA A 112 6.21 16.70 -0.44
C ALA A 112 5.01 17.63 -0.64
N ARG A 113 4.06 17.22 -1.49
CA ARG A 113 2.84 18.00 -1.78
C ARG A 113 1.64 17.08 -1.91
N MET A 114 0.45 17.61 -1.61
CA MET A 114 -0.78 16.88 -1.88
C MET A 114 -1.05 16.90 -3.39
N ILE A 115 -1.30 15.73 -3.97
CA ILE A 115 -1.60 15.51 -5.40
C ILE A 115 -3.04 15.05 -5.65
N SER A 116 -3.75 14.62 -4.61
CA SER A 116 -5.19 14.39 -4.67
C SER A 116 -5.98 15.70 -4.68
N ASP A 117 -7.14 15.70 -5.32
CA ASP A 117 -8.08 16.83 -5.31
C ASP A 117 -9.18 16.64 -4.26
N ASP A 118 -9.16 17.45 -3.20
CA ASP A 118 -10.17 17.42 -2.12
C ASP A 118 -11.60 17.77 -2.62
N ALA A 119 -11.73 18.39 -3.79
CA ALA A 119 -13.02 18.66 -4.44
C ALA A 119 -13.58 17.43 -5.19
N SER A 120 -12.73 16.47 -5.56
CA SER A 120 -13.17 15.24 -6.23
C SER A 120 -14.00 14.37 -5.29
N GLU A 121 -15.18 13.95 -5.73
CA GLU A 121 -16.06 13.04 -4.99
C GLU A 121 -15.37 11.72 -4.63
N LEU A 122 -14.46 11.24 -5.48
CA LEU A 122 -13.74 9.98 -5.25
C LEU A 122 -12.76 10.05 -4.08
N MET A 123 -12.35 11.26 -3.67
CA MET A 123 -11.49 11.47 -2.50
C MET A 123 -12.29 11.64 -1.20
N GLN A 124 -13.63 11.65 -1.25
CA GLN A 124 -14.51 11.93 -0.12
C GLN A 124 -15.03 10.64 0.51
N PHE A 125 -14.79 10.45 1.81
CA PHE A 125 -15.14 9.24 2.56
C PHE A 125 -15.71 9.61 3.92
N TYR A 126 -16.74 8.96 4.40
CA TYR A 126 -17.40 9.36 5.65
C TYR A 126 -16.65 8.87 6.90
N SER A 127 -16.16 7.63 6.89
CA SER A 127 -15.50 7.00 8.03
C SER A 127 -14.45 5.99 7.56
N PRO A 128 -13.40 6.43 6.82
CA PRO A 128 -12.34 5.58 6.27
C PRO A 128 -11.35 5.08 7.34
N ARG A 129 -11.91 4.68 8.49
CA ARG A 129 -11.25 4.24 9.73
C ARG A 129 -10.54 2.90 9.60
N GLY A 130 -10.96 2.07 8.64
CA GLY A 130 -10.27 0.84 8.30
C GLY A 130 -8.98 1.11 7.53
N GLY A 131 -8.83 2.29 6.94
CA GLY A 131 -7.59 2.72 6.32
C GLY A 131 -7.54 2.54 4.81
N VAL A 132 -6.32 2.54 4.28
CA VAL A 132 -6.02 2.43 2.85
C VAL A 132 -4.87 1.46 2.66
N VAL A 133 -4.91 0.66 1.59
CA VAL A 133 -3.76 -0.11 1.10
C VAL A 133 -3.63 0.05 -0.41
N VAL A 134 -2.40 -0.03 -0.90
CA VAL A 134 -2.09 -0.06 -2.34
C VAL A 134 -1.52 -1.43 -2.69
N ASP A 135 -1.97 -2.02 -3.79
CA ASP A 135 -1.37 -3.24 -4.34
C ASP A 135 0.02 -2.94 -4.91
N ASN A 136 1.05 -3.42 -4.23
CA ASN A 136 2.46 -3.26 -4.62
C ASN A 136 3.07 -4.56 -5.18
N SER A 137 2.25 -5.54 -5.56
CA SER A 137 2.66 -6.85 -6.04
C SER A 137 2.76 -6.87 -7.55
N PHE A 138 3.97 -6.90 -8.12
CA PHE A 138 4.14 -6.92 -9.59
C PHE A 138 3.55 -8.15 -10.29
N GLU A 139 3.38 -9.27 -9.58
CA GLU A 139 2.71 -10.46 -10.12
C GLU A 139 1.18 -10.37 -10.06
N SER A 140 0.63 -9.42 -9.29
CA SER A 140 -0.79 -9.11 -9.30
C SER A 140 -1.18 -8.45 -10.63
N PRO A 141 -2.22 -8.95 -11.33
CA PRO A 141 -2.82 -8.24 -12.47
C PRO A 141 -3.40 -6.86 -12.09
N TYR A 142 -3.51 -6.57 -10.79
CA TYR A 142 -4.14 -5.40 -10.21
C TYR A 142 -3.13 -4.47 -9.53
N PHE A 143 -1.83 -4.68 -9.80
CA PHE A 143 -0.75 -3.82 -9.33
C PHE A 143 -1.11 -2.34 -9.50
N GLY A 144 -0.96 -1.58 -8.42
CA GLY A 144 -1.27 -0.15 -8.30
C GLY A 144 -2.71 0.20 -7.92
N ARG A 145 -3.62 -0.78 -7.78
CA ARG A 145 -4.96 -0.50 -7.25
C ARG A 145 -4.91 -0.05 -5.80
N VAL A 146 -5.82 0.85 -5.46
CA VAL A 146 -5.97 1.44 -4.13
C VAL A 146 -7.27 0.96 -3.53
N TYR A 147 -7.21 0.42 -2.32
CA TYR A 147 -8.37 -0.06 -1.57
C TYR A 147 -8.57 0.80 -0.33
N VAL A 148 -9.77 1.35 -0.15
CA VAL A 148 -10.13 2.16 1.03
C VAL A 148 -11.25 1.47 1.79
N SER A 149 -11.05 1.32 3.10
CA SER A 149 -11.98 0.63 3.99
C SER A 149 -12.85 1.62 4.75
N GLU A 150 -14.13 1.64 4.39
CA GLU A 150 -15.19 2.52 4.92
C GLU A 150 -15.96 1.76 6.02
N THR A 151 -15.67 2.06 7.28
CA THR A 151 -16.24 1.35 8.43
C THR A 151 -17.72 1.66 8.68
N MET A 152 -18.25 2.71 8.05
CA MET A 152 -19.61 3.17 8.27
C MET A 152 -20.11 3.95 7.07
N GLY A 153 -21.31 3.64 6.60
CA GLY A 153 -21.97 4.45 5.58
C GLY A 153 -22.52 5.75 6.16
N GLY A 154 -22.50 6.81 5.36
CA GLY A 154 -22.97 8.14 5.73
C GLY A 154 -22.69 9.17 4.64
N GLN A 155 -23.19 10.39 4.84
CA GLN A 155 -22.86 11.51 3.97
C GLN A 155 -21.52 12.09 4.41
N SER A 156 -20.55 12.21 3.50
CA SER A 156 -19.39 13.05 3.79
C SER A 156 -19.81 14.52 3.89
N SER A 157 -19.47 15.16 4.99
CA SER A 157 -19.56 16.59 5.28
C SER A 157 -18.41 17.41 4.68
N ALA A 158 -17.30 16.78 4.27
CA ALA A 158 -16.11 17.52 3.89
C ALA A 158 -16.25 18.26 2.55
N GLY A 159 -15.71 19.48 2.49
CA GLY A 159 -15.75 20.34 1.29
C GLY A 159 -17.16 20.75 0.83
N GLY A 160 -18.19 20.58 1.67
CA GLY A 160 -19.60 20.77 1.26
C GLY A 160 -20.18 19.60 0.46
N ALA A 161 -19.59 18.41 0.60
CA ALA A 161 -19.93 17.21 -0.14
C ALA A 161 -21.39 16.74 0.00
N THR A 162 -21.87 16.10 -1.06
CA THR A 162 -23.18 15.43 -1.15
C THR A 162 -23.06 13.93 -1.41
N ARG A 163 -21.85 13.36 -1.32
CA ARG A 163 -21.60 11.93 -1.56
C ARG A 163 -22.07 11.12 -0.34
N PHE A 164 -23.04 10.22 -0.59
CA PHE A 164 -23.54 9.27 0.39
C PHE A 164 -22.90 7.91 0.17
N LEU A 165 -22.09 7.47 1.14
CA LEU A 165 -21.34 6.23 1.08
C LEU A 165 -22.06 5.10 1.82
N THR A 166 -21.89 3.86 1.39
CA THR A 166 -22.14 2.66 2.22
C THR A 166 -20.84 2.16 2.87
N ALA A 167 -20.96 1.34 3.92
CA ALA A 167 -19.81 0.68 4.56
C ALA A 167 -19.29 -0.45 3.66
N GLY A 168 -17.99 -0.72 3.67
CA GLY A 168 -17.38 -1.75 2.83
C GLY A 168 -16.04 -1.28 2.22
N ILE A 169 -15.63 -1.91 1.13
CA ILE A 169 -14.39 -1.61 0.43
C ILE A 169 -14.66 -0.77 -0.83
N TYR A 170 -13.90 0.32 -0.99
CA TYR A 170 -13.84 1.10 -2.22
C TYR A 170 -12.54 0.81 -2.96
N VAL A 171 -12.61 0.74 -4.28
CA VAL A 171 -11.51 0.41 -5.19
C VAL A 171 -11.29 1.57 -6.15
N LEU A 172 -10.04 2.02 -6.26
CA LEU A 172 -9.59 2.97 -7.27
C LEU A 172 -8.42 2.37 -8.04
N ASP A 173 -8.20 2.83 -9.27
CA ASP A 173 -6.93 2.60 -9.96
C ASP A 173 -5.85 3.59 -9.49
N ALA A 174 -4.62 3.42 -9.99
CA ALA A 174 -3.50 4.31 -9.73
C ALA A 174 -3.75 5.76 -10.22
N ALA A 175 -4.68 5.95 -11.17
CA ALA A 175 -5.09 7.26 -11.64
C ALA A 175 -6.16 7.92 -10.73
N LEU A 176 -6.54 7.27 -9.62
CA LEU A 176 -7.57 7.71 -8.68
C LEU A 176 -8.96 7.78 -9.32
N THR A 177 -9.26 6.87 -10.24
CA THR A 177 -10.57 6.74 -10.88
C THR A 177 -11.34 5.52 -10.35
N ASP A 178 -12.67 5.56 -10.46
CA ASP A 178 -13.54 4.41 -10.17
C ASP A 178 -13.43 3.37 -11.29
N CYS A 179 -12.42 2.51 -11.18
CA CYS A 179 -12.08 1.51 -12.20
C CYS A 179 -13.03 0.31 -12.22
N THR A 180 -13.90 0.17 -11.23
CA THR A 180 -14.86 -0.93 -11.12
C THR A 180 -16.32 -0.49 -11.34
N GLY A 181 -16.56 0.82 -11.44
CA GLY A 181 -17.89 1.40 -11.64
C GLY A 181 -18.79 1.30 -10.40
N GLN A 182 -18.21 1.28 -9.21
CA GLN A 182 -18.95 1.09 -7.95
C GLN A 182 -19.67 2.37 -7.47
N GLY A 183 -19.26 3.54 -7.95
CA GLY A 183 -19.78 4.84 -7.57
C GLY A 183 -19.65 5.09 -6.06
N ALA A 184 -20.79 5.31 -5.39
CA ALA A 184 -20.84 5.59 -3.94
C ALA A 184 -21.31 4.38 -3.11
N THR A 185 -21.39 3.19 -3.72
CA THR A 185 -21.72 1.95 -3.04
C THR A 185 -20.45 1.14 -2.87
N ALA A 186 -20.09 0.82 -1.64
CA ALA A 186 -18.94 -0.01 -1.34
C ALA A 186 -19.21 -1.49 -1.65
N TYR A 187 -18.14 -2.26 -1.82
CA TYR A 187 -18.21 -3.71 -1.84
C TYR A 187 -18.28 -4.26 -0.40
N GLU A 188 -19.42 -4.82 -0.04
CA GLU A 188 -19.68 -5.38 1.29
C GLU A 188 -19.34 -6.87 1.39
N GLY A 189 -19.26 -7.57 0.26
CA GLY A 189 -18.90 -8.98 0.22
C GLY A 189 -19.93 -9.94 0.83
N GLY A 190 -21.15 -9.47 1.07
CA GLY A 190 -22.16 -10.24 1.80
C GLY A 190 -21.85 -10.42 3.30
N VAL A 191 -20.86 -9.69 3.83
CA VAL A 191 -20.48 -9.74 5.25
C VAL A 191 -21.27 -8.69 6.03
N ALA A 192 -21.82 -9.09 7.18
CA ALA A 192 -22.56 -8.18 8.06
C ALA A 192 -21.58 -7.35 8.92
N TRP A 193 -21.00 -6.31 8.32
CA TRP A 193 -19.99 -5.48 8.98
C TRP A 193 -20.51 -4.73 10.21
N THR A 194 -19.73 -4.76 11.29
CA THR A 194 -20.03 -3.99 12.51
C THR A 194 -19.64 -2.54 12.31
N LYS A 195 -20.63 -1.64 12.32
CA LYS A 195 -20.40 -0.21 12.08
C LYS A 195 -19.32 0.36 13.01
N SER A 196 -18.46 1.19 12.45
CA SER A 196 -17.36 1.91 13.11
C SER A 196 -16.15 1.07 13.56
N ALA A 197 -16.24 -0.25 13.45
CA ALA A 197 -15.17 -1.21 13.71
C ALA A 197 -14.75 -1.94 12.43
N ASP A 198 -15.71 -2.30 11.56
CA ASP A 198 -15.47 -3.13 10.37
C ASP A 198 -16.05 -2.51 9.09
N PRO A 199 -15.58 -2.91 7.90
CA PRO A 199 -14.30 -3.61 7.69
C PRO A 199 -13.15 -2.77 8.23
N PHE A 200 -12.12 -3.40 8.79
CA PHE A 200 -11.01 -2.68 9.40
C PHE A 200 -9.82 -2.59 8.43
N ARG A 201 -8.63 -2.99 8.85
CA ARG A 201 -7.41 -2.87 8.04
C ARG A 201 -7.28 -3.96 7.02
N MET A 202 -6.49 -3.67 6.00
CA MET A 202 -6.31 -4.53 4.84
C MET A 202 -4.85 -4.73 4.50
N CYS A 203 -4.55 -5.82 3.79
CA CYS A 203 -3.35 -5.97 3.01
C CYS A 203 -3.67 -6.62 1.66
N VAL A 204 -2.72 -6.58 0.73
CA VAL A 204 -2.80 -7.27 -0.56
C VAL A 204 -1.60 -8.21 -0.67
N ASP A 205 -1.84 -9.47 -1.04
CA ASP A 205 -0.76 -10.45 -1.21
C ASP A 205 -0.12 -10.40 -2.61
N GLU A 206 0.82 -11.30 -2.88
CA GLU A 206 1.54 -11.36 -4.16
C GLU A 206 0.64 -11.77 -5.35
N GLU A 207 -0.49 -12.43 -5.09
CA GLU A 207 -1.46 -12.86 -6.09
C GLU A 207 -2.54 -11.78 -6.35
N GLY A 208 -2.52 -10.68 -5.58
CA GLY A 208 -3.50 -9.60 -5.64
C GLY A 208 -4.71 -9.80 -4.73
N THR A 209 -4.77 -10.88 -3.95
CA THR A 209 -5.89 -11.13 -3.04
C THR A 209 -5.91 -10.06 -1.95
N VAL A 210 -7.06 -9.44 -1.72
CA VAL A 210 -7.23 -8.43 -0.67
C VAL A 210 -7.70 -9.11 0.60
N TYR A 211 -6.93 -8.98 1.67
CA TYR A 211 -7.28 -9.50 2.99
C TYR A 211 -7.84 -8.36 3.83
N ILE A 212 -8.92 -8.62 4.56
CA ILE A 212 -9.70 -7.62 5.29
C ILE A 212 -9.89 -8.12 6.72
N THR A 213 -9.45 -7.33 7.70
CA THR A 213 -9.58 -7.64 9.12
C THR A 213 -10.88 -7.11 9.70
N SER A 214 -11.28 -7.66 10.83
CA SER A 214 -12.33 -7.12 11.68
C SER A 214 -11.80 -6.81 13.07
N TRP A 215 -12.18 -5.64 13.57
CA TRP A 215 -11.88 -5.19 14.93
C TRP A 215 -13.02 -5.48 15.90
N ALA A 216 -14.19 -5.88 15.40
CA ALA A 216 -15.36 -6.09 16.25
C ALA A 216 -15.40 -7.47 16.88
N ASP A 217 -15.66 -7.54 18.19
CA ASP A 217 -15.90 -8.80 18.90
C ASP A 217 -17.06 -9.61 18.29
N SER A 218 -18.09 -8.93 17.78
CA SER A 218 -19.28 -9.58 17.20
C SER A 218 -19.05 -10.20 15.84
N ASN A 219 -17.93 -9.90 15.19
CA ASN A 219 -17.63 -10.35 13.83
C ASN A 219 -16.12 -10.44 13.66
N SER A 220 -15.37 -10.94 14.63
CA SER A 220 -13.91 -10.95 14.56
C SER A 220 -13.41 -11.98 13.52
N GLY A 221 -12.22 -11.76 12.97
CA GLY A 221 -11.61 -12.63 11.97
C GLY A 221 -11.02 -11.90 10.79
N ILE A 222 -10.81 -12.64 9.70
CA ILE A 222 -10.21 -12.16 8.46
C ILE A 222 -11.05 -12.68 7.28
N TRP A 223 -11.31 -11.81 6.30
CA TRP A 223 -11.98 -12.13 5.04
C TRP A 223 -11.06 -11.87 3.86
N THR A 224 -11.30 -12.55 2.74
CA THR A 224 -10.65 -12.27 1.47
C THR A 224 -11.64 -11.73 0.44
N MET A 225 -11.20 -10.76 -0.35
CA MET A 225 -11.89 -10.26 -1.53
C MET A 225 -11.06 -10.60 -2.77
N ASP A 226 -11.73 -11.16 -3.78
CA ASP A 226 -11.18 -11.35 -5.12
C ASP A 226 -11.28 -10.02 -5.90
N PRO A 227 -10.16 -9.33 -6.22
CA PRO A 227 -10.18 -8.10 -7.01
C PRO A 227 -10.63 -8.29 -8.48
N ALA A 228 -10.68 -9.54 -8.98
CA ALA A 228 -11.27 -9.85 -10.28
C ALA A 228 -12.80 -9.77 -10.27
N ASN A 229 -13.40 -10.01 -9.11
CA ASN A 229 -14.84 -10.00 -8.88
C ASN A 229 -15.18 -9.35 -7.53
N PRO A 230 -14.93 -8.04 -7.37
CA PRO A 230 -15.13 -7.36 -6.09
C PRO A 230 -16.61 -7.30 -5.66
N SER A 231 -17.55 -7.48 -6.59
CA SER A 231 -18.99 -7.64 -6.30
C SER A 231 -19.38 -9.01 -5.76
N GLY A 232 -18.47 -9.98 -5.76
CA GLY A 232 -18.68 -11.32 -5.24
C GLY A 232 -18.76 -11.35 -3.71
N ASN A 233 -18.97 -12.56 -3.17
CA ASN A 233 -18.87 -12.77 -1.73
C ASN A 233 -17.42 -12.64 -1.27
N PHE A 234 -17.23 -12.08 -0.08
CA PHE A 234 -15.94 -12.18 0.60
C PHE A 234 -15.92 -13.47 1.41
N GLU A 235 -14.79 -14.16 1.36
CA GLU A 235 -14.67 -15.48 1.96
C GLU A 235 -14.00 -15.36 3.33
N SER A 236 -14.60 -15.96 4.36
CA SER A 236 -13.94 -16.05 5.67
C SER A 236 -12.71 -16.93 5.57
N LEU A 237 -11.58 -16.43 6.08
CA LEU A 237 -10.32 -17.15 6.17
C LEU A 237 -10.29 -18.11 7.37
N LEU A 238 -11.35 -18.18 8.17
CA LEU A 238 -11.46 -19.10 9.29
C LEU A 238 -11.89 -20.49 8.83
N ALA A 239 -11.29 -21.52 9.44
CA ALA A 239 -11.65 -22.91 9.21
C ALA A 239 -13.07 -23.21 9.72
N ASP A 240 -13.72 -24.20 9.11
CA ASP A 240 -15.04 -24.63 9.54
C ASP A 240 -15.00 -25.28 10.93
N GLY A 241 -16.13 -25.21 11.65
CA GLY A 241 -16.28 -25.88 12.95
C GLY A 241 -15.64 -25.14 14.13
N MET A 242 -15.12 -23.93 13.92
CA MET A 242 -14.69 -23.04 15.00
C MET A 242 -15.90 -22.42 15.73
N THR A 243 -15.69 -22.00 16.99
CA THR A 243 -16.71 -21.36 17.83
C THR A 243 -16.21 -20.02 18.32
N MET A 244 -17.01 -18.95 18.16
CA MET A 244 -16.69 -17.62 18.66
C MET A 244 -17.28 -17.39 20.04
N SER A 245 -16.49 -16.84 20.96
CA SER A 245 -16.94 -16.38 22.27
C SER A 245 -17.72 -15.07 22.17
N ALA A 246 -18.33 -14.65 23.28
CA ALA A 246 -18.99 -13.33 23.37
C ALA A 246 -18.01 -12.15 23.31
N THR A 247 -16.72 -12.40 23.51
CA THR A 247 -15.63 -11.42 23.44
C THR A 247 -14.86 -11.54 22.12
N GLY A 248 -15.47 -12.14 21.09
CA GLY A 248 -14.87 -12.25 19.76
C GLY A 248 -13.70 -13.22 19.64
N VAL A 249 -13.36 -14.02 20.66
CA VAL A 249 -12.29 -15.01 20.53
C VAL A 249 -12.81 -16.28 19.90
N TRP A 250 -12.25 -16.67 18.77
CA TRP A 250 -12.51 -17.94 18.11
C TRP A 250 -11.65 -19.05 18.70
N THR A 251 -12.29 -20.17 19.04
CA THR A 251 -11.61 -21.39 19.48
C THR A 251 -11.82 -22.55 18.52
N ASN A 252 -10.81 -23.42 18.41
CA ASN A 252 -10.92 -24.66 17.64
C ASN A 252 -11.61 -25.78 18.43
N GLY A 253 -11.77 -26.97 17.82
CA GLY A 253 -12.39 -28.14 18.46
C GLY A 253 -11.64 -28.68 19.69
N ALA A 254 -10.39 -28.26 19.92
CA ALA A 254 -9.61 -28.55 21.12
C ALA A 254 -9.75 -27.47 22.20
N SER A 255 -10.62 -26.46 21.99
CA SER A 255 -10.80 -25.30 22.88
C SER A 255 -9.57 -24.41 23.01
N GLU A 256 -8.69 -24.41 22.02
CA GLU A 256 -7.54 -23.48 21.96
C GLU A 256 -7.98 -22.17 21.31
N GLU A 257 -7.51 -21.04 21.84
CA GLU A 257 -7.71 -19.71 21.23
C GLU A 257 -6.94 -19.64 19.91
N VAL A 258 -7.65 -19.28 18.83
CA VAL A 258 -7.12 -19.25 17.48
C VAL A 258 -6.99 -17.84 16.94
N ILE A 259 -8.01 -16.99 17.06
CA ILE A 259 -7.97 -15.60 16.58
C ILE A 259 -9.11 -14.81 17.22
N GLY A 260 -8.98 -13.48 17.29
CA GLY A 260 -9.99 -12.57 17.83
C GLY A 260 -10.02 -11.24 17.06
N SER A 261 -10.38 -10.17 17.73
CA SER A 261 -10.37 -8.81 17.19
C SER A 261 -8.97 -8.46 16.68
N THR A 262 -8.92 -8.20 15.38
CA THR A 262 -7.69 -8.13 14.60
C THR A 262 -7.46 -6.71 14.13
N SER A 263 -6.36 -6.10 14.59
CA SER A 263 -6.03 -4.72 14.27
C SER A 263 -5.38 -4.58 12.91
N SER A 264 -4.46 -5.48 12.55
CA SER A 264 -3.63 -5.34 11.35
C SER A 264 -3.33 -6.70 10.76
N ILE A 265 -2.96 -6.73 9.48
CA ILE A 265 -2.67 -7.96 8.74
C ILE A 265 -1.52 -7.75 7.77
N TYR A 266 -0.73 -8.79 7.58
CA TYR A 266 0.24 -8.90 6.52
C TYR A 266 0.29 -10.35 6.03
N VAL A 267 0.53 -10.55 4.74
CA VAL A 267 0.56 -11.89 4.12
C VAL A 267 1.86 -12.05 3.35
N GLU A 268 2.53 -13.17 3.57
CA GLU A 268 3.75 -13.55 2.85
C GLU A 268 3.55 -14.88 2.13
N GLY A 269 4.23 -15.03 1.00
CA GLY A 269 4.21 -16.26 0.22
C GLY A 269 2.87 -16.51 -0.47
N THR A 270 2.87 -17.56 -1.28
CA THR A 270 1.74 -17.97 -2.13
C THR A 270 1.54 -19.48 -2.04
N GLY A 271 0.35 -19.96 -2.42
CA GLY A 271 0.01 -21.38 -2.40
C GLY A 271 0.39 -22.06 -1.08
N GLU A 272 1.13 -23.17 -1.15
CA GLU A 272 1.56 -23.94 0.02
C GLU A 272 2.51 -23.20 0.99
N ASN A 273 3.11 -22.09 0.56
CA ASN A 273 4.02 -21.30 1.38
C ASN A 273 3.35 -20.08 2.03
N ARG A 274 2.02 -19.93 1.89
CA ARG A 274 1.30 -18.77 2.42
C ARG A 274 1.33 -18.73 3.95
N VAL A 275 1.73 -17.58 4.48
CA VAL A 275 1.79 -17.26 5.89
C VAL A 275 0.96 -16.01 6.17
N ILE A 276 0.12 -16.06 7.20
CA ILE A 276 -0.64 -14.92 7.70
C ILE A 276 0.05 -14.40 8.96
N TYR A 277 0.25 -13.08 9.01
CA TYR A 277 0.60 -12.36 10.21
C TYR A 277 -0.57 -11.44 10.58
N ALA A 278 -0.97 -11.43 11.84
CA ALA A 278 -2.05 -10.57 12.30
C ALA A 278 -1.75 -9.95 13.66
N GLY A 279 -2.19 -8.71 13.82
CA GLY A 279 -2.18 -8.00 15.08
C GLY A 279 -3.47 -8.31 15.80
N ASN A 280 -3.40 -8.76 17.05
CA ASN A 280 -4.58 -9.18 17.80
C ASN A 280 -4.62 -8.49 19.16
N GLU A 281 -5.82 -8.13 19.64
CA GLU A 281 -6.03 -7.50 20.96
C GLU A 281 -6.47 -8.51 22.05
N ASP A 282 -7.09 -9.62 21.67
CA ASP A 282 -7.81 -10.49 22.60
C ASP A 282 -7.04 -11.75 23.02
N LEU A 283 -6.06 -12.18 22.21
CA LEU A 283 -5.48 -13.51 22.34
C LEU A 283 -4.42 -13.64 23.43
N SER A 284 -4.70 -14.50 24.41
CA SER A 284 -3.82 -14.83 25.53
C SER A 284 -2.85 -15.98 25.22
N CYS A 285 -2.29 -16.01 24.01
CA CYS A 285 -1.46 -17.15 23.59
C CYS A 285 -0.29 -17.38 24.58
N ASP A 286 -0.19 -18.63 25.07
CA ASP A 286 0.84 -19.12 26.00
C ASP A 286 0.91 -18.45 27.38
N GLY A 287 -0.21 -17.86 27.85
CA GLY A 287 -0.25 -17.23 29.17
C GLY A 287 0.65 -16.00 29.27
N GLN A 288 1.07 -15.45 28.13
CA GLN A 288 1.93 -14.29 28.05
C GLN A 288 1.12 -12.99 28.15
N VAL A 289 1.43 -12.29 29.24
CA VAL A 289 1.30 -10.86 29.55
C VAL A 289 0.07 -10.11 29.01
N THR A 290 -0.87 -9.88 29.92
CA THR A 290 -1.82 -8.76 29.87
C THR A 290 -1.05 -7.44 29.97
N ASP A 291 -1.36 -6.45 29.14
CA ASP A 291 -0.88 -5.09 29.36
C ASP A 291 -1.45 -4.49 30.68
N THR A 292 -1.08 -3.25 31.01
CA THR A 292 -1.62 -2.55 32.19
C THR A 292 -3.16 -2.37 32.14
N TYR A 293 -3.76 -2.54 30.96
CA TYR A 293 -5.18 -2.35 30.66
C TYR A 293 -5.95 -3.66 30.37
N GLY A 294 -5.30 -4.82 30.44
CA GLY A 294 -5.92 -6.13 30.25
C GLY A 294 -5.97 -6.66 28.80
N ALA A 295 -5.34 -6.00 27.83
CA ALA A 295 -5.28 -6.43 26.43
C ALA A 295 -4.01 -7.24 26.13
N TYR A 296 -4.11 -8.18 25.18
CA TYR A 296 -2.98 -8.96 24.69
C TYR A 296 -2.51 -8.36 23.37
N LEU A 297 -1.22 -8.02 23.27
CA LEU A 297 -0.73 -7.12 22.24
C LEU A 297 0.46 -7.71 21.51
N GLY A 298 0.34 -7.91 20.20
CA GLY A 298 1.46 -8.43 19.42
C GLY A 298 1.18 -8.77 17.97
N ILE A 299 2.19 -9.36 17.35
CA ILE A 299 2.13 -9.97 16.02
C ILE A 299 2.04 -11.48 16.21
N LEU A 300 1.00 -12.08 15.64
CA LEU A 300 0.72 -13.52 15.64
C LEU A 300 0.87 -14.08 14.23
N LYS A 301 1.22 -15.36 14.12
CA LYS A 301 1.52 -16.03 12.85
C LYS A 301 0.76 -17.34 12.67
N TRP A 302 0.32 -17.58 11.44
CA TRP A 302 -0.22 -18.87 10.97
C TRP A 302 0.41 -19.26 9.64
N ASN A 303 0.95 -20.46 9.54
CA ASN A 303 1.33 -21.05 8.25
C ASN A 303 0.10 -21.79 7.71
N ILE A 304 -0.64 -21.17 6.79
CA ILE A 304 -1.92 -21.72 6.32
C ILE A 304 -1.82 -22.48 5.01
N GLY A 305 -0.75 -22.25 4.22
CA GLY A 305 -0.62 -22.81 2.88
C GLY A 305 -1.86 -22.50 2.02
N THR A 306 -2.41 -23.52 1.37
CA THR A 306 -3.66 -23.40 0.59
C THR A 306 -4.94 -23.46 1.44
N GLY A 307 -4.81 -23.62 2.75
CA GLY A 307 -5.91 -23.80 3.69
C GLY A 307 -6.43 -22.51 4.36
N LYS A 308 -7.07 -22.69 5.51
CA LYS A 308 -7.69 -21.63 6.32
C LYS A 308 -7.08 -21.61 7.73
N ILE A 309 -7.26 -20.51 8.45
CA ILE A 309 -6.86 -20.36 9.86
C ILE A 309 -7.75 -21.25 10.73
N GLY A 310 -7.18 -22.31 11.31
CA GLY A 310 -7.92 -23.22 12.21
C GLY A 310 -7.10 -23.73 13.40
N THR A 311 -5.84 -23.32 13.51
CA THR A 311 -4.91 -23.73 14.56
C THR A 311 -4.51 -22.52 15.40
N LYS A 312 -4.12 -22.78 16.65
CA LYS A 312 -3.49 -21.77 17.50
C LYS A 312 -2.29 -21.10 16.79
N PRO A 313 -2.10 -19.78 16.93
CA PRO A 313 -0.96 -19.08 16.32
C PRO A 313 0.36 -19.37 17.02
N ASP A 314 1.43 -19.13 16.27
CA ASP A 314 2.75 -18.84 16.84
C ASP A 314 2.84 -17.35 17.21
N VAL A 315 3.50 -17.05 18.33
CA VAL A 315 3.79 -15.66 18.71
C VAL A 315 5.04 -15.19 17.98
N VAL A 316 4.91 -14.13 17.19
CA VAL A 316 6.06 -13.44 16.58
C VAL A 316 6.60 -12.43 17.58
N PHE A 317 5.80 -11.46 17.97
CA PHE A 317 6.24 -10.39 18.88
C PHE A 317 5.16 -10.05 19.89
N GLN A 318 5.52 -9.97 21.17
CA GLN A 318 4.68 -9.45 22.26
C GLN A 318 5.56 -8.78 23.32
N ASN A 319 5.16 -7.61 23.82
CA ASN A 319 5.89 -6.94 24.89
C ASN A 319 5.02 -5.96 25.70
N ALA A 320 4.46 -6.42 26.82
CA ALA A 320 3.60 -5.58 27.66
C ALA A 320 4.31 -4.44 28.41
N SER A 321 5.65 -4.36 28.37
CA SER A 321 6.37 -3.25 29.01
C SER A 321 6.37 -1.99 28.15
N VAL A 322 6.08 -2.13 26.85
CA VAL A 322 6.10 -1.03 25.87
C VAL A 322 4.86 -0.97 24.99
N LEU A 323 4.09 -2.06 24.92
CA LEU A 323 2.77 -2.08 24.30
C LEU A 323 1.69 -1.77 25.34
N GLY A 324 0.70 -0.94 24.99
CA GLY A 324 -0.39 -0.61 25.92
C GLY A 324 -1.74 -0.27 25.26
N ASN A 325 -1.98 -0.78 24.04
CA ASN A 325 -3.18 -0.58 23.22
C ASN A 325 -3.16 -1.53 22.01
N GLY A 326 -4.25 -2.28 21.78
CA GLY A 326 -4.39 -3.29 20.70
C GLY A 326 -4.50 -2.72 19.30
N ASN A 327 -4.81 -1.44 19.20
CA ASN A 327 -5.00 -0.76 17.94
C ASN A 327 -3.64 -0.32 17.36
N GLY A 328 -2.95 -1.27 16.73
CA GLY A 328 -1.63 -1.08 16.13
C GLY A 328 -1.52 -1.61 14.72
N THR A 329 -0.52 -1.16 13.98
CA THR A 329 -0.18 -1.64 12.63
C THR A 329 1.26 -2.07 12.58
N PHE A 330 1.57 -2.99 11.68
CA PHE A 330 2.94 -3.47 11.50
C PHE A 330 3.22 -3.76 10.03
N GLY A 331 4.50 -3.90 9.72
CA GLY A 331 4.97 -4.37 8.43
C GLY A 331 6.41 -4.85 8.52
N PRO A 332 6.87 -5.67 7.56
CA PRO A 332 8.21 -6.24 7.60
C PRO A 332 9.29 -5.16 7.38
N ASP A 333 10.50 -5.45 7.86
CA ASP A 333 11.69 -4.62 7.68
C ASP A 333 12.33 -4.72 6.29
N GLY A 334 11.84 -5.62 5.42
CA GLY A 334 12.36 -5.85 4.08
C GLY A 334 13.79 -6.41 4.01
N GLN A 335 14.40 -6.80 5.14
CA GLN A 335 15.80 -7.25 5.20
C GLN A 335 15.97 -8.78 5.09
N GLY A 336 14.86 -9.53 5.04
CA GLY A 336 14.86 -10.99 4.85
C GLY A 336 15.22 -11.80 6.10
N ALA A 337 15.58 -11.16 7.21
CA ALA A 337 15.78 -11.80 8.51
C ALA A 337 14.47 -11.96 9.31
N GLY A 338 13.34 -11.45 8.78
CA GLY A 338 12.03 -11.51 9.42
C GLY A 338 11.81 -10.46 10.50
N GLY A 339 12.51 -9.31 10.45
CA GLY A 339 12.29 -8.20 11.38
C GLY A 339 11.02 -7.43 11.06
N TRP A 340 10.50 -6.70 12.05
CA TRP A 340 9.20 -6.05 11.97
C TRP A 340 9.23 -4.63 12.51
N TRP A 341 8.59 -3.72 11.79
CA TRP A 341 8.14 -2.45 12.34
C TRP A 341 6.77 -2.63 12.96
N PHE A 342 6.57 -2.09 14.16
CA PHE A 342 5.28 -2.09 14.84
C PHE A 342 4.94 -0.68 15.33
N SER A 343 3.69 -0.27 15.20
CA SER A 343 3.14 1.01 15.62
C SER A 343 1.84 0.81 16.39
N GLN A 344 1.53 1.70 17.32
CA GLN A 344 0.37 1.60 18.20
C GLN A 344 -0.28 2.96 18.46
N TYR A 345 -1.59 2.91 18.77
CA TYR A 345 -2.34 4.10 19.15
C TYR A 345 -1.82 4.72 20.46
N ARG A 346 -1.30 5.95 20.37
CA ARG A 346 -0.74 6.70 21.50
C ARG A 346 -1.06 8.19 21.41
N SER A 347 -1.36 8.79 22.55
CA SER A 347 -1.51 10.24 22.68
C SER A 347 -0.18 10.98 22.74
N ALA A 348 0.91 10.31 23.10
CA ALA A 348 2.27 10.86 23.14
C ALA A 348 3.31 9.76 22.95
N ASP A 349 4.43 10.10 22.32
CA ASP A 349 5.58 9.23 22.15
C ASP A 349 6.50 9.27 23.38
N THR A 350 6.72 8.13 24.03
CA THR A 350 7.54 8.03 25.23
C THR A 350 8.32 6.72 25.26
N ALA A 351 9.50 6.69 25.90
CA ALA A 351 10.32 5.48 25.97
C ALA A 351 9.57 4.24 26.53
N GLY A 352 8.65 4.46 27.47
CA GLY A 352 7.86 3.38 28.07
C GLY A 352 6.62 2.99 27.28
N LEU A 353 6.13 3.84 26.36
CA LEU A 353 5.00 3.56 25.48
C LEU A 353 5.26 4.26 24.13
N PRO A 354 6.17 3.73 23.30
CA PRO A 354 6.55 4.37 22.04
C PRO A 354 5.40 4.35 21.04
N CYS A 355 5.35 5.34 20.15
CA CYS A 355 4.39 5.32 19.05
C CYS A 355 4.72 4.21 18.04
N PHE A 356 6.01 3.99 17.77
CA PHE A 356 6.49 2.91 16.90
C PHE A 356 7.88 2.40 17.28
N MET A 357 8.22 1.21 16.79
CA MET A 357 9.40 0.45 17.17
C MET A 357 9.81 -0.54 16.08
N HIS A 358 11.07 -0.98 16.12
CA HIS A 358 11.57 -2.10 15.33
C HIS A 358 11.83 -3.30 16.24
N VAL A 359 11.47 -4.48 15.74
CA VAL A 359 11.66 -5.77 16.40
C VAL A 359 12.62 -6.59 15.54
N VAL A 360 13.65 -7.12 16.17
CA VAL A 360 14.71 -7.88 15.50
C VAL A 360 14.20 -9.22 15.01
N GLY A 361 14.39 -9.52 13.74
CA GLY A 361 13.88 -10.76 13.12
C GLY A 361 14.50 -12.06 13.61
N THR A 362 15.75 -12.02 14.11
CA THR A 362 16.47 -13.24 14.51
C THR A 362 15.93 -13.88 15.79
N ASP A 363 15.29 -13.10 16.65
CA ASP A 363 14.69 -13.58 17.89
C ASP A 363 13.23 -13.13 18.12
N ASN A 364 12.71 -12.25 17.25
CA ASN A 364 11.37 -11.66 17.26
C ASN A 364 10.92 -11.06 18.62
N THR A 365 11.85 -10.81 19.53
CA THR A 365 11.56 -10.37 20.91
C THR A 365 12.39 -9.16 21.32
N THR A 366 13.56 -8.98 20.70
CA THR A 366 14.42 -7.82 20.94
C THR A 366 13.92 -6.60 20.18
N ILE A 367 13.83 -5.48 20.89
CA ILE A 367 13.53 -4.16 20.33
C ILE A 367 14.84 -3.39 20.25
N ASP A 368 15.32 -3.13 19.03
CA ASP A 368 16.56 -2.41 18.75
C ASP A 368 16.32 -0.97 18.26
N TYR A 369 15.06 -0.58 18.04
CA TYR A 369 14.63 0.80 17.88
C TYR A 369 13.33 1.09 18.61
N ASN A 370 13.30 2.20 19.34
CA ASN A 370 12.14 2.70 20.10
C ASN A 370 12.03 4.20 19.86
N SER A 371 10.95 4.64 19.21
CA SER A 371 10.75 6.05 18.83
C SER A 371 10.84 7.01 20.02
N GLY A 372 10.25 6.63 21.16
CA GLY A 372 10.26 7.44 22.37
C GLY A 372 11.60 7.52 23.11
N SER A 373 12.65 6.82 22.67
CA SER A 373 14.00 6.89 23.27
C SER A 373 15.14 7.16 22.28
N ALA A 374 15.02 6.72 21.02
CA ALA A 374 16.10 6.80 20.02
C ALA A 374 16.30 8.23 19.48
N ASP A 375 15.21 8.91 19.10
CA ASP A 375 15.23 10.33 18.75
C ASP A 375 13.86 10.98 19.05
N PRO A 376 13.69 11.61 20.23
CA PRO A 376 12.42 12.21 20.62
C PRO A 376 12.00 13.36 19.70
N ASN A 377 12.88 13.85 18.81
CA ASN A 377 12.57 14.96 17.91
C ASN A 377 11.78 14.53 16.67
N ILE A 378 11.75 13.23 16.30
CA ILE A 378 10.97 12.78 15.13
C ILE A 378 9.50 13.13 15.35
N LEU A 379 8.88 12.64 16.42
CA LEU A 379 7.50 13.01 16.74
C LEU A 379 7.39 14.30 17.57
N ASN A 380 8.50 14.77 18.16
CA ASN A 380 8.59 15.98 18.98
C ASN A 380 7.52 15.99 20.11
N GLY A 381 7.37 14.86 20.79
CA GLY A 381 6.34 14.64 21.83
C GLY A 381 4.93 14.38 21.30
N GLY A 382 4.75 14.35 19.98
CA GLY A 382 3.49 13.99 19.34
C GLY A 382 3.13 12.53 19.54
N GLY A 383 1.84 12.24 19.46
CA GLY A 383 1.32 10.89 19.46
C GLY A 383 1.13 10.35 18.04
N ASN A 384 0.56 9.14 17.97
CA ASN A 384 0.14 8.49 16.76
C ASN A 384 -1.31 8.02 16.94
N ASP A 385 -2.23 8.49 16.10
CA ASP A 385 -3.64 8.10 16.10
C ASP A 385 -3.85 6.77 15.38
N ARG A 386 -4.59 5.85 16.02
CA ARG A 386 -4.88 4.49 15.52
C ARG A 386 -3.66 3.75 14.96
N GLY A 387 -2.48 3.93 15.56
CA GLY A 387 -1.26 3.27 15.11
C GLY A 387 -0.86 3.59 13.65
N SER A 388 -1.44 4.60 12.99
CA SER A 388 -1.24 4.93 11.58
C SER A 388 0.24 4.94 11.20
N PHE A 389 0.66 3.91 10.45
CA PHE A 389 2.03 3.69 10.07
C PHE A 389 2.09 2.92 8.74
N ALA A 390 3.11 3.21 7.93
CA ALA A 390 3.41 2.46 6.71
C ALA A 390 4.91 2.23 6.61
N VAL A 391 5.29 1.12 5.98
CA VAL A 391 6.66 0.79 5.61
C VAL A 391 6.69 0.41 4.13
N THR A 392 7.71 0.85 3.40
CA THR A 392 7.92 0.43 2.01
C THR A 392 8.33 -1.05 1.94
N LYS A 393 8.11 -1.72 0.80
CA LYS A 393 8.40 -3.16 0.65
C LYS A 393 9.87 -3.52 0.90
N ASP A 394 10.79 -2.60 0.62
CA ASP A 394 12.23 -2.74 0.90
C ASP A 394 12.64 -2.35 2.33
N GLY A 395 11.67 -1.88 3.13
CA GLY A 395 11.83 -1.45 4.52
C GLY A 395 12.71 -0.23 4.73
N LYS A 396 13.08 0.49 3.67
CA LYS A 396 13.98 1.64 3.74
C LYS A 396 13.28 2.96 4.01
N ARG A 397 11.94 2.96 4.01
CA ARG A 397 11.17 4.14 4.30
C ARG A 397 9.94 3.80 5.13
N ILE A 398 9.70 4.63 6.13
CA ILE A 398 8.54 4.54 7.01
C ILE A 398 7.78 5.86 7.01
N ALA A 399 6.47 5.80 7.20
CA ALA A 399 5.63 6.96 7.48
C ALA A 399 4.90 6.75 8.78
N THR A 400 4.84 7.79 9.60
CA THR A 400 4.10 7.78 10.86
C THR A 400 3.36 9.10 11.05
N LEU A 401 2.19 9.02 11.68
CA LEU A 401 1.41 10.20 12.02
C LEU A 401 2.05 10.96 13.19
N ASN A 402 2.18 12.27 13.05
CA ASN A 402 2.40 13.18 14.18
C ASN A 402 1.11 13.95 14.50
N THR A 403 0.53 13.70 15.67
CA THR A 403 -0.73 14.33 16.09
C THR A 403 -0.62 15.81 16.47
N ILE A 404 0.57 16.32 16.82
CA ILE A 404 0.75 17.73 17.20
C ILE A 404 0.59 18.63 15.98
N ASN A 405 1.35 18.33 14.92
CA ASN A 405 1.33 19.12 13.69
C ASN A 405 0.23 18.67 12.75
N SER A 406 -0.44 17.54 13.05
CA SER A 406 -1.39 16.94 12.13
C SER A 406 -0.72 16.79 10.76
N ASN A 407 0.37 16.04 10.67
CA ASN A 407 1.03 15.70 9.40
C ASN A 407 1.60 14.28 9.46
N TYR A 408 2.08 13.78 8.34
CA TYR A 408 2.85 12.55 8.31
C TYR A 408 4.32 12.89 8.21
N ILE A 409 5.11 12.24 9.06
CA ILE A 409 6.55 12.29 9.02
C ILE A 409 7.02 11.04 8.29
N VAL A 410 7.76 11.26 7.23
CA VAL A 410 8.38 10.21 6.43
C VAL A 410 9.85 10.18 6.79
N CYS A 411 10.36 9.00 7.12
CA CYS A 411 11.74 8.78 7.50
C CYS A 411 12.40 7.76 6.58
N ASP A 412 13.68 7.98 6.29
CA ASP A 412 14.55 6.96 5.72
C ASP A 412 15.09 6.07 6.85
N VAL A 413 15.29 4.79 6.52
CA VAL A 413 15.81 3.76 7.43
C VAL A 413 17.07 3.14 6.83
N ASP A 414 18.18 3.22 7.57
CA ASP A 414 19.44 2.57 7.22
C ASP A 414 19.75 1.42 8.19
N TYR A 415 20.03 0.24 7.65
CA TYR A 415 20.38 -0.97 8.40
C TYR A 415 21.89 -1.27 8.39
N SER A 416 22.72 -0.41 7.81
CA SER A 416 24.17 -0.64 7.61
C SER A 416 24.95 -0.86 8.91
N ALA A 417 24.45 -0.36 10.04
CA ALA A 417 25.03 -0.51 11.38
C ALA A 417 24.51 -1.74 12.16
N GLY A 418 23.66 -2.58 11.56
CA GLY A 418 22.98 -3.69 12.22
C GLY A 418 21.60 -3.29 12.76
N ALA A 419 21.56 -2.44 13.78
CA ALA A 419 20.30 -1.83 14.25
C ALA A 419 19.85 -0.72 13.29
N PRO A 420 18.54 -0.52 13.07
CA PRO A 420 18.06 0.50 12.15
C PRO A 420 18.32 1.91 12.67
N VAL A 421 18.85 2.75 11.80
CA VAL A 421 19.00 4.19 12.00
C VAL A 421 17.90 4.90 11.23
N VAL A 422 17.03 5.59 11.95
CA VAL A 422 15.89 6.33 11.37
C VAL A 422 16.25 7.80 11.27
N THR A 423 16.04 8.39 10.10
CA THR A 423 16.31 9.81 9.84
C THR A 423 15.13 10.47 9.12
N SER A 424 14.77 11.69 9.52
CA SER A 424 13.70 12.44 8.85
C SER A 424 14.05 12.68 7.38
N PHE A 425 13.11 12.34 6.49
CA PHE A 425 13.24 12.50 5.04
C PHE A 425 12.34 13.63 4.52
N ALA A 426 11.05 13.58 4.87
CA ALA A 426 10.08 14.59 4.47
C ALA A 426 8.91 14.68 5.45
N GLU A 427 8.17 15.78 5.37
CA GLU A 427 6.90 15.95 6.07
C GLU A 427 5.81 16.33 5.08
N THR A 428 4.62 15.73 5.21
CA THR A 428 3.48 16.19 4.42
C THR A 428 3.03 17.57 4.92
N PRO A 429 2.36 18.37 4.08
CA PRO A 429 1.45 19.40 4.58
C PRO A 429 0.46 18.82 5.60
N ALA A 430 -0.18 19.70 6.37
CA ALA A 430 -1.13 19.25 7.37
C ALA A 430 -2.27 18.45 6.71
N ALA A 431 -2.34 17.15 7.00
CA ALA A 431 -3.30 16.22 6.39
C ALA A 431 -4.60 16.06 7.20
N GLY A 432 -4.90 16.97 8.15
CA GLY A 432 -6.15 16.96 8.97
C GLY A 432 -6.10 16.25 10.35
N SER A 433 -7.19 16.01 11.09
CA SER A 433 -7.13 15.35 12.44
C SER A 433 -7.91 14.02 12.47
N GLY A 434 -7.79 13.19 13.52
CA GLY A 434 -8.62 11.96 13.69
C GLY A 434 -8.44 10.92 12.59
N ARG A 435 -7.22 10.41 12.45
CA ARG A 435 -6.75 9.69 11.27
C ARG A 435 -6.58 8.21 11.52
N ALA A 436 -6.72 7.46 10.45
CA ALA A 436 -6.93 6.02 10.51
C ALA A 436 -5.73 5.19 10.06
N ASN A 437 -5.13 5.55 8.92
CA ASN A 437 -4.07 4.75 8.32
C ASN A 437 -3.32 5.49 7.21
N CYS A 438 -2.24 4.90 6.74
CA CYS A 438 -1.51 5.35 5.56
C CYS A 438 -0.85 4.16 4.85
N ALA A 439 -0.56 4.32 3.55
CA ALA A 439 0.14 3.33 2.75
C ALA A 439 1.03 4.01 1.69
N PHE A 440 2.13 3.36 1.32
CA PHE A 440 2.93 3.75 0.16
C PHE A 440 2.48 2.99 -1.08
N ASP A 441 2.51 3.65 -2.24
CA ASP A 441 2.62 2.93 -3.52
C ASP A 441 4.09 2.60 -3.84
N ALA A 442 4.29 1.79 -4.89
CA ALA A 442 5.60 1.30 -5.27
C ALA A 442 6.56 2.42 -5.72
N ALA A 443 6.03 3.56 -6.18
CA ALA A 443 6.82 4.73 -6.55
C ALA A 443 7.14 5.66 -5.35
N GLY A 444 6.55 5.38 -4.18
CA GLY A 444 6.79 6.12 -2.94
C GLY A 444 5.84 7.27 -2.69
N ASN A 445 4.72 7.39 -3.42
CA ASN A 445 3.65 8.32 -3.02
C ASN A 445 2.95 7.78 -1.77
N LEU A 446 2.53 8.71 -0.89
CA LEU A 446 1.90 8.37 0.39
C LEU A 446 0.39 8.63 0.34
N TYR A 447 -0.39 7.58 0.58
CA TYR A 447 -1.83 7.61 0.71
C TYR A 447 -2.18 7.69 2.20
N THR A 448 -3.17 8.50 2.55
CA THR A 448 -3.59 8.74 3.93
C THR A 448 -5.10 8.84 4.02
N THR A 449 -5.68 8.34 5.10
CA THR A 449 -7.11 8.50 5.37
C THR A 449 -7.37 9.26 6.66
N SER A 450 -8.37 10.14 6.61
CA SER A 450 -8.85 10.90 7.76
C SER A 450 -10.35 10.73 7.94
N ALA A 451 -10.77 10.40 9.16
CA ALA A 451 -12.18 10.31 9.51
C ALA A 451 -12.75 11.61 10.06
N ASN A 452 -11.92 12.57 10.52
CA ASN A 452 -12.45 13.90 10.86
C ASN A 452 -12.56 14.79 9.62
N ASP A 453 -11.61 14.69 8.71
CA ASP A 453 -11.64 15.43 7.45
C ASP A 453 -12.39 14.67 6.36
N GLU A 454 -12.72 13.40 6.61
CA GLU A 454 -13.56 12.59 5.72
C GLU A 454 -13.00 12.50 4.29
N ARG A 455 -11.72 12.13 4.22
CA ARG A 455 -10.94 12.13 2.98
C ARG A 455 -9.95 10.97 2.87
N LEU A 456 -9.72 10.56 1.61
CA LEU A 456 -8.45 10.00 1.15
C LEU A 456 -7.61 11.15 0.60
N ARG A 457 -6.35 11.26 1.02
CA ARG A 457 -5.38 12.19 0.43
C ARG A 457 -4.14 11.45 -0.03
N VAL A 458 -3.58 11.90 -1.14
CA VAL A 458 -2.36 11.34 -1.73
C VAL A 458 -1.30 12.43 -1.80
N PHE A 459 -0.08 12.09 -1.40
CA PHE A 459 1.05 13.00 -1.38
C PHE A 459 2.21 12.47 -2.23
N GLU A 460 2.77 13.33 -3.06
CA GLU A 460 4.08 13.09 -3.66
C GLU A 460 5.19 13.25 -2.61
N MET A 461 6.33 12.61 -2.86
CA MET A 461 7.52 12.68 -2.03
C MET A 461 8.73 13.17 -2.85
N PRO A 462 9.69 13.89 -2.24
CA PRO A 462 10.86 14.37 -2.96
C PRO A 462 11.60 13.25 -3.71
N THR A 463 11.90 13.48 -4.98
CA THR A 463 12.76 12.60 -5.78
C THR A 463 13.43 13.38 -6.89
N THR A 464 14.75 13.25 -7.00
CA THR A 464 15.54 13.85 -8.08
C THR A 464 15.42 13.09 -9.39
N GLU A 465 15.08 11.79 -9.32
CA GLU A 465 14.99 10.88 -10.47
C GLU A 465 13.60 10.25 -10.46
N ASN A 466 12.61 11.00 -10.96
CA ASN A 466 11.23 10.54 -11.04
C ASN A 466 11.08 9.56 -12.21
N LYS A 467 11.48 8.32 -11.97
CA LYS A 467 11.51 7.25 -12.95
C LYS A 467 11.14 5.93 -12.29
N PHE A 468 10.26 5.17 -12.92
CA PHE A 468 9.85 3.87 -12.43
C PHE A 468 9.63 2.88 -13.57
N THR A 469 10.10 1.65 -13.39
CA THR A 469 9.91 0.56 -14.35
C THR A 469 9.00 -0.49 -13.74
N THR A 470 7.85 -0.70 -14.36
CA THR A 470 6.87 -1.71 -13.93
C THR A 470 6.94 -2.90 -14.87
N PRO A 471 7.35 -4.09 -14.40
CA PRO A 471 7.23 -5.31 -15.18
C PRO A 471 5.78 -5.75 -15.28
N ALA A 472 5.38 -6.30 -16.43
CA ALA A 472 4.11 -6.98 -16.54
C ALA A 472 4.14 -8.31 -15.75
N PRO A 473 3.04 -8.69 -15.08
CA PRO A 473 2.98 -9.96 -14.36
C PRO A 473 3.19 -11.14 -15.30
N SER A 474 3.66 -12.28 -14.77
CA SER A 474 3.94 -13.48 -15.55
C SER A 474 2.72 -14.01 -16.32
N SER A 475 1.50 -13.72 -15.85
CA SER A 475 0.24 -14.04 -16.51
C SER A 475 -0.07 -13.18 -17.75
N GLN A 476 0.68 -12.10 -17.98
CA GLN A 476 0.46 -11.12 -19.06
C GLN A 476 1.60 -11.11 -20.09
N GLN A 477 2.28 -12.24 -20.30
CA GLN A 477 3.29 -12.37 -21.35
C GLN A 477 2.72 -12.17 -22.76
N LEU A 478 3.55 -11.67 -23.68
CA LEU A 478 3.18 -11.55 -25.09
C LEU A 478 3.56 -12.82 -25.84
N THR A 479 2.69 -13.27 -26.74
CA THR A 479 2.93 -14.46 -27.57
C THR A 479 3.23 -14.06 -29.00
N VAL A 480 4.33 -14.60 -29.55
CA VAL A 480 4.61 -14.57 -30.98
C VAL A 480 4.36 -15.97 -31.54
N SER A 481 3.39 -16.09 -32.45
CA SER A 481 3.11 -17.33 -33.17
C SER A 481 4.19 -17.63 -34.21
N ALA A 482 4.41 -18.91 -34.50
CA ALA A 482 5.11 -19.30 -35.71
C ALA A 482 4.27 -18.88 -36.92
N ALA A 483 4.90 -18.29 -37.95
CA ALA A 483 4.20 -18.01 -39.19
C ALA A 483 3.59 -19.31 -39.74
N GLY A 484 2.27 -19.30 -39.99
CA GLY A 484 1.60 -20.43 -40.61
C GLY A 484 2.31 -20.78 -41.92
N VAL A 485 2.64 -22.06 -42.11
CA VAL A 485 3.00 -22.58 -43.43
C VAL A 485 1.74 -22.43 -44.27
N GLU A 486 1.72 -21.49 -45.21
CA GLU A 486 0.73 -21.50 -46.28
C GLU A 486 0.89 -22.84 -47.00
N ASN A 487 -0.05 -23.75 -46.78
CA ASN A 487 -0.19 -24.91 -47.65
C ASN A 487 -0.61 -24.36 -49.02
N TRP A 488 0.37 -24.09 -49.87
CA TRP A 488 0.14 -24.03 -51.31
C TRP A 488 -0.31 -25.42 -51.74
N GLU A 489 -1.62 -25.66 -51.71
CA GLU A 489 -2.20 -26.73 -52.51
C GLU A 489 -1.88 -26.41 -53.97
N VAL A 490 -0.96 -27.18 -54.53
CA VAL A 490 -0.65 -27.17 -55.96
C VAL A 490 -1.89 -27.70 -56.68
N MET A 491 -2.60 -26.81 -57.39
CA MET A 491 -3.61 -27.19 -58.39
C MET A 491 -2.96 -27.85 -59.61
#